data_AF-A0A4R2RUT3-F1
#
_entry.id   AF-A0A4R2RUT3-F1
#
_cell.length_a   1.000
_cell.length_b   1.000
_cell.length_c   1.000
_cell.angle_alpha   90.00
_cell.angle_beta   90.00
_cell.angle_gamma   90.00
#
_symmetry.space_group_name_H-M   'P 1'
#
loop_
_entity.id
_entity.type
_entity.pdbx_description
1 polymer ?
#
loop_
_entity_poly.entity_id
_entity_poly.type
_entity_poly.pdbx_seq_one_letter_code
_entity_poly.pdbx_strand_id
1 'polypeptide(L)'
;MAIAELNTQNFGEKVESKGTGTVLVDFWAPWCGPCRMLAPILEEVDTEVGSDVQVVKVNVDDNPDLATKYGVMGIPTLIVFKDGEQVKKVSGVQPKEAILDMVK
;
A
#
# COMPACT_ATOMS: atom_id res chain seq x y z
N MET A 1 10.83 -0.04 10.60
CA MET A 1 9.75 0.45 11.50
C MET A 1 8.48 -0.30 11.13
N ALA A 2 7.51 -0.43 12.02
CA ALA A 2 6.28 -1.14 11.66
C ALA A 2 5.44 -0.28 10.70
N ILE A 3 5.21 -0.78 9.47
CA ILE A 3 4.32 -0.17 8.49
C ILE A 3 2.92 -0.02 9.10
N ALA A 4 2.38 1.19 9.03
CA ALA A 4 1.08 1.50 9.61
C ALA A 4 -0.05 0.75 8.88
N GLU A 5 -0.95 0.15 9.66
CA GLU A 5 -2.13 -0.51 9.12
C GLU A 5 -3.32 0.45 9.11
N LEU A 6 -3.95 0.58 7.94
CA LEU A 6 -5.13 1.39 7.73
C LEU A 6 -6.37 0.52 7.57
N ASN A 7 -7.52 1.11 7.90
CA ASN A 7 -8.84 0.53 7.80
C ASN A 7 -9.80 1.51 7.12
N THR A 8 -11.03 1.08 6.84
CA THR A 8 -12.04 1.89 6.16
C THR A 8 -12.31 3.24 6.84
N GLN A 9 -12.11 3.37 8.15
CA GLN A 9 -12.36 4.61 8.90
C GLN A 9 -11.26 5.66 8.71
N ASN A 10 -10.00 5.24 8.62
CA ASN A 10 -8.84 6.14 8.55
C ASN A 10 -8.24 6.26 7.13
N PHE A 11 -8.59 5.35 6.22
CA PHE A 11 -8.09 5.34 4.85
C PHE A 11 -8.38 6.65 4.11
N GLY A 12 -9.62 7.15 4.22
CA GLY A 12 -10.02 8.39 3.55
C GLY A 12 -9.17 9.58 3.99
N GLU A 13 -8.94 9.73 5.29
CA GLU A 13 -8.13 10.82 5.83
C GLU A 13 -6.66 10.71 5.41
N LYS A 14 -6.09 9.50 5.49
CA LYS A 14 -4.65 9.26 5.33
C LYS A 14 -4.20 9.05 3.88
N VAL A 15 -5.12 8.71 2.98
CA VAL A 15 -4.82 8.36 1.59
C VAL A 15 -5.59 9.21 0.61
N GLU A 16 -6.91 9.39 0.79
CA GLU A 16 -7.78 10.08 -0.18
C GLU A 16 -7.81 11.60 0.02
N SER A 17 -7.34 12.11 1.15
CA SER A 17 -7.23 13.55 1.39
C SER A 17 -6.17 14.19 0.50
N LYS A 18 -6.50 15.36 -0.06
CA LYS A 18 -5.53 16.21 -0.77
C LYS A 18 -4.46 16.72 0.20
N GLY A 19 -3.21 16.79 -0.25
CA GLY A 19 -2.08 17.24 0.57
C GLY A 19 -1.47 16.18 1.47
N THR A 20 -1.88 14.91 1.32
CA THR A 20 -1.24 13.75 1.97
C THR A 20 0.09 13.36 1.31
N GLY A 21 0.40 13.93 0.14
CA GLY A 21 1.61 13.59 -0.62
C GLY A 21 1.47 12.25 -1.34
N THR A 22 2.58 11.50 -1.43
CA THR A 22 2.60 10.17 -2.04
C THR A 22 2.37 9.10 -0.97
N VAL A 23 1.42 8.21 -1.20
CA VAL A 23 1.08 7.11 -0.29
C VAL A 23 1.11 5.79 -1.04
N LEU A 24 1.90 4.84 -0.55
CA LEU A 24 1.94 3.47 -1.05
C LEU A 24 1.09 2.58 -0.14
N VAL A 25 0.05 1.98 -0.70
CA VAL A 25 -0.87 1.09 0.01
C VAL A 25 -0.63 -0.36 -0.41
N ASP A 26 -0.30 -1.22 0.55
CA ASP A 26 -0.23 -2.68 0.39
C ASP A 26 -1.51 -3.38 0.86
N PHE A 27 -2.25 -3.95 -0.08
CA PHE A 27 -3.40 -4.81 0.23
C PHE A 27 -2.92 -6.23 0.46
N TRP A 28 -3.04 -6.68 1.71
CA TRP A 28 -2.47 -7.93 2.20
C TRP A 28 -3.48 -8.74 3.04
N ALA A 29 -3.11 -9.95 3.42
CA ALA A 29 -3.83 -10.77 4.39
C ALA A 29 -2.86 -11.73 5.12
N PRO A 30 -3.17 -12.19 6.35
CA PRO A 30 -2.27 -13.06 7.13
C PRO A 30 -2.03 -14.43 6.49
N TRP A 31 -2.99 -14.94 5.71
CA TRP A 31 -2.89 -16.22 4.99
C TRP A 31 -2.18 -16.10 3.65
N CYS A 32 -1.84 -14.89 3.21
CA CYS A 32 -1.17 -14.64 1.95
C CYS A 32 0.34 -14.94 2.06
N GLY A 33 0.74 -16.15 1.66
CA GLY A 33 2.14 -16.56 1.57
C GLY A 33 3.03 -15.57 0.80
N PRO A 34 2.66 -15.11 -0.41
CA PRO A 34 3.44 -14.13 -1.16
C PRO A 34 3.56 -12.76 -0.47
N CYS A 35 2.54 -12.34 0.29
CA CYS A 35 2.58 -11.08 1.03
C CYS A 35 3.66 -11.09 2.12
N ARG A 36 3.90 -12.25 2.75
CA ARG A 36 4.99 -12.40 3.74
C ARG A 36 6.38 -12.21 3.13
N MET A 37 6.54 -12.50 1.84
CA MET A 37 7.79 -12.22 1.12
C MET A 37 7.92 -10.72 0.79
N LEU A 38 6.81 -10.04 0.54
CA LEU A 38 6.77 -8.61 0.21
C LEU A 38 6.97 -7.71 1.44
N ALA A 39 6.55 -8.17 2.63
CA ALA A 39 6.67 -7.41 3.88
C ALA A 39 8.10 -6.86 4.16
N PRO A 40 9.18 -7.66 4.15
CA PRO A 40 10.53 -7.11 4.38
C PRO A 40 10.96 -6.14 3.26
N ILE A 41 10.52 -6.36 2.02
CA ILE A 41 10.80 -5.45 0.90
C ILE A 41 10.16 -4.10 1.15
N LEU A 42 8.90 -4.07 1.61
CA LEU A 42 8.19 -2.83 1.92
C LEU A 42 8.83 -2.11 3.11
N GLU A 43 9.35 -2.82 4.10
CA GLU A 43 10.10 -2.18 5.21
C GLU A 43 11.39 -1.51 4.73
N GLU A 44 12.10 -2.13 3.78
CA GLU A 44 13.25 -1.50 3.14
C GLU A 44 12.87 -0.29 2.29
N VAL A 45 11.75 -0.37 1.56
CA VAL A 45 11.21 0.76 0.78
C VAL A 45 10.85 1.90 1.72
N ASP A 46 10.09 1.64 2.79
CA ASP A 46 9.70 2.62 3.83
C ASP A 46 10.93 3.32 4.43
N THR A 47 11.99 2.56 4.70
CA THR A 47 13.25 3.11 5.22
C THR A 47 13.96 4.00 4.19
N GLU A 48 13.89 3.67 2.90
CA GLU A 48 14.60 4.39 1.84
C GLU A 48 13.86 5.65 1.37
N VAL A 49 12.53 5.60 1.30
CA VAL A 49 11.69 6.76 0.95
C VAL A 49 11.50 7.73 2.11
N GLY A 50 11.70 7.27 3.35
CA GLY A 50 11.65 8.11 4.54
C GLY A 50 10.32 8.88 4.66
N SER A 51 10.41 10.20 4.82
CA SER A 51 9.24 11.06 5.02
C SER A 51 8.58 11.54 3.72
N ASP A 52 9.16 11.23 2.55
CA ASP A 52 8.63 11.67 1.25
C ASP A 52 7.43 10.83 0.80
N VAL A 53 7.36 9.57 1.23
CA VAL A 53 6.30 8.63 0.86
C VAL A 53 5.80 7.91 2.11
N GLN A 54 4.50 7.92 2.32
CA GLN A 54 3.89 7.15 3.41
C GLN A 54 3.61 5.72 2.95
N VAL A 55 4.26 4.72 3.54
CA VAL A 55 3.94 3.31 3.28
C VAL A 55 2.92 2.83 4.31
N VAL A 56 1.82 2.27 3.83
CA VAL A 56 0.73 1.74 4.66
C VAL A 56 0.25 0.41 4.13
N LYS A 57 -0.39 -0.38 4.99
CA LYS A 57 -0.97 -1.67 4.62
C LYS A 57 -2.44 -1.73 4.99
N VAL A 58 -3.23 -2.49 4.25
CA VAL A 58 -4.67 -2.71 4.47
C VAL A 58 -4.94 -4.20 4.43
N ASN A 59 -5.47 -4.74 5.53
CA ASN A 59 -5.94 -6.12 5.53
C ASN A 59 -7.25 -6.22 4.75
N VAL A 60 -7.27 -7.02 3.69
CA VAL A 60 -8.47 -7.23 2.85
C VAL A 60 -9.55 -8.04 3.56
N ASP A 61 -9.19 -8.87 4.55
CA ASP A 61 -10.18 -9.64 5.33
C ASP A 61 -10.99 -8.71 6.25
N ASP A 62 -10.33 -7.74 6.89
CA ASP A 62 -10.98 -6.76 7.76
C ASP A 62 -11.65 -5.63 6.97
N ASN A 63 -11.16 -5.34 5.76
CA ASN A 63 -11.61 -4.21 4.93
C ASN A 63 -11.99 -4.66 3.50
N PRO A 64 -12.96 -5.57 3.33
CA PRO A 64 -13.36 -6.09 2.02
C PRO A 64 -13.96 -4.99 1.13
N ASP A 65 -14.58 -3.96 1.72
CA ASP A 65 -15.12 -2.81 0.99
C ASP A 65 -14.02 -1.99 0.32
N LEU A 66 -12.88 -1.77 0.99
CA LEU A 66 -11.73 -1.08 0.40
C LEU A 66 -11.11 -1.89 -0.74
N ALA A 67 -10.94 -3.20 -0.53
CA ALA A 67 -10.46 -4.11 -1.57
C ALA A 67 -11.36 -4.06 -2.81
N THR A 68 -12.67 -4.10 -2.61
CA THR A 68 -13.66 -4.02 -3.69
C THR A 68 -13.65 -2.64 -4.37
N LYS A 69 -13.61 -1.55 -3.59
CA LYS A 69 -13.56 -0.16 -4.08
C LYS A 69 -12.40 0.08 -5.04
N TYR A 70 -11.22 -0.46 -4.73
CA TYR A 70 -10.02 -0.32 -5.56
C TYR A 70 -9.80 -1.48 -6.55
N GLY A 71 -10.77 -2.39 -6.65
CA GLY A 71 -10.73 -3.53 -7.58
C GLY A 71 -9.55 -4.46 -7.32
N VAL A 72 -9.25 -4.74 -6.06
CA VAL A 72 -8.26 -5.73 -5.63
C VAL A 72 -8.85 -7.12 -5.81
N MET A 73 -8.48 -7.77 -6.91
CA MET A 73 -8.95 -9.13 -7.25
C MET A 73 -8.02 -10.23 -6.71
N GLY A 74 -6.83 -9.87 -6.25
CA GLY A 74 -5.85 -10.80 -5.70
C GLY A 74 -4.81 -10.06 -4.87
N ILE A 75 -4.20 -10.76 -3.93
CA ILE A 75 -3.19 -10.22 -3.03
C ILE A 75 -1.84 -10.93 -3.21
N PRO A 76 -0.71 -10.24 -3.01
CA PRO A 76 -0.61 -8.81 -2.65
C PRO A 76 -0.99 -7.90 -3.82
N THR A 77 -1.55 -6.73 -3.52
CA THR A 77 -1.75 -5.66 -4.52
C THR A 77 -1.25 -4.36 -3.93
N LEU A 78 -0.36 -3.68 -4.66
CA LEU A 78 0.17 -2.38 -4.30
C LEU A 78 -0.52 -1.29 -5.10
N ILE A 79 -0.95 -0.23 -4.42
CA ILE A 79 -1.56 0.94 -5.04
C ILE A 79 -0.85 2.20 -4.56
N VAL A 80 -0.43 3.04 -5.50
CA VAL A 80 0.17 4.34 -5.20
C VAL A 80 -0.88 5.42 -5.41
N PHE A 81 -1.02 6.25 -4.39
CA PHE A 81 -1.82 7.45 -4.39
C PHE A 81 -0.90 8.68 -4.36
N LYS A 82 -1.23 9.71 -5.11
CA LYS A 82 -0.61 11.04 -5.02
C LYS A 82 -1.72 12.06 -4.83
N ASP A 83 -1.68 12.79 -3.71
CA ASP A 83 -2.67 13.83 -3.36
C ASP A 83 -4.13 13.36 -3.41
N GLY A 84 -4.38 12.12 -2.98
CA GLY A 84 -5.72 11.53 -2.97
C GLY A 84 -6.11 10.80 -4.26
N GLU A 85 -5.31 10.88 -5.31
CA GLU A 85 -5.60 10.24 -6.59
C GLU A 85 -4.77 8.99 -6.80
N GLN A 86 -5.42 7.91 -7.26
CA GLN A 86 -4.74 6.68 -7.63
C GLN A 86 -3.92 6.90 -8.89
N VAL A 87 -2.59 6.84 -8.79
CA VAL A 87 -1.68 7.05 -9.94
C VAL A 87 -1.14 5.74 -10.50
N LYS A 88 -0.98 4.71 -9.67
CA LYS A 88 -0.42 3.42 -10.11
C LYS A 88 -0.99 2.28 -9.28
N LYS A 89 -1.14 1.13 -9.92
CA LYS A 89 -1.61 -0.11 -9.27
C LYS A 89 -0.91 -1.29 -9.91
N VAL A 90 -0.44 -2.20 -9.07
CA VAL A 90 0.22 -3.43 -9.50
C VAL A 90 -0.20 -4.56 -8.59
N SER A 91 -0.48 -5.71 -9.17
CA SER A 91 -0.79 -6.94 -8.45
C SER A 91 0.43 -7.87 -8.45
N GLY A 92 0.56 -8.64 -7.37
CA GLY A 92 1.64 -9.58 -7.16
C GLY A 92 2.86 -8.99 -6.46
N VAL A 93 3.82 -9.86 -6.14
CA VAL A 93 5.07 -9.48 -5.49
C VAL A 93 5.91 -8.68 -6.47
N GLN A 94 6.39 -7.51 -6.02
CA GLN A 94 7.27 -6.64 -6.79
C GLN A 94 8.65 -6.56 -6.14
N PRO A 95 9.73 -6.46 -6.93
CA PRO A 95 11.05 -6.18 -6.39
C PRO A 95 11.13 -4.75 -5.85
N LYS A 96 12.02 -4.53 -4.88
CA LYS A 96 12.25 -3.23 -4.22
C LYS A 96 12.37 -2.08 -5.22
N GLU A 97 13.19 -2.25 -6.25
CA GLU A 97 13.47 -1.22 -7.27
C GLU A 97 12.22 -0.83 -8.05
N ALA A 98 11.34 -1.78 -8.38
CA ALA A 98 10.09 -1.49 -9.06
C ALA A 98 9.15 -0.69 -8.16
N ILE A 99 9.08 -1.03 -6.86
CA ILE A 99 8.24 -0.29 -5.89
C ILE A 99 8.76 1.14 -5.74
N LEU A 100 10.07 1.33 -5.64
CA LEU A 100 10.69 2.65 -5.56
C LEU A 100 10.41 3.51 -6.80
N ASP A 101 10.45 2.91 -7.99
CA ASP A 101 10.09 3.60 -9.24
C ASP A 101 8.62 4.01 -9.29
N MET A 102 7.73 3.26 -8.62
CA MET A 102 6.31 3.61 -8.54
C MET A 102 6.03 4.82 -7.64
N VAL A 103 6.86 5.07 -6.64
CA VAL A 103 6.63 6.10 -5.61
C VAL A 103 7.50 7.35 -5.78
N LYS A 104 8.53 7.30 -6.64
CA LYS A 104 9.24 8.49 -7.14
C LYS A 104 8.33 9.37 -8.00
#